data_AF-A0A957XCF1-F1
#
_entry.id   AF-A0A957XCF1-F1
#
_cell.length_a   1.000
_cell.length_b   1.000
_cell.length_c   1.000
_cell.angle_alpha   90.00
_cell.angle_beta   90.00
_cell.angle_gamma   90.00
#
_symmetry.space_group_name_H-M   'P 1'
#
loop_
_entity.id
_entity.type
_entity.pdbx_description
1 polymer ?
#
loop_
_entity_poly.entity_id
_entity_poly.type
_entity_poly.pdbx_seq_one_letter_code
_entity_poly.pdbx_strand_id
1 'polypeptide(L)' 'MQTSNTISLSQLRAQLSSQQSDLLAMTHRGPVTLIEEERIAGVLLSPAQWDAIAKTLRAAQECLAAAEASKRQLQ' A
#
# COMPACT_ATOMS: atom_id res chain seq x y z
N MET A 1 -6.45 16.27 13.80
CA MET A 1 -5.91 16.74 12.50
C MET A 1 -5.33 15.54 11.78
N GLN A 2 -5.94 15.07 10.70
CA GLN A 2 -5.33 14.03 9.84
C GLN A 2 -4.23 14.71 9.02
N THR A 3 -2.97 14.43 9.33
CA THR A 3 -1.87 14.80 8.44
C THR A 3 -1.97 13.89 7.22
N SER A 4 -2.37 14.42 6.08
CA SER A 4 -2.30 13.68 4.82
C SER A 4 -0.86 13.25 4.58
N ASN A 5 -0.58 11.94 4.65
CA ASN A 5 0.72 11.34 4.36
C ASN A 5 0.94 11.35 2.85
N THR A 6 1.16 12.53 2.27
CA THR A 6 1.41 12.72 0.84
C THR A 6 2.76 13.39 0.65
N ILE A 7 3.56 12.90 -0.29
CA ILE A 7 4.87 13.47 -0.65
C ILE A 7 4.99 13.53 -2.16
N SER A 8 5.63 14.58 -2.70
CA SER A 8 5.91 14.63 -4.13
C SER A 8 7.10 13.74 -4.52
N LEU A 9 7.13 13.25 -5.75
CA LEU A 9 8.29 12.50 -6.24
C LEU A 9 9.58 13.35 -6.24
N SER A 10 9.49 14.66 -6.42
CA SER A 10 10.63 15.57 -6.30
C SER A 10 11.18 15.63 -4.87
N GLN A 11 10.31 15.72 -3.86
CA GLN A 11 10.70 15.68 -2.44
C GLN A 11 11.28 14.33 -2.05
N LEU A 12 10.67 13.23 -2.52
CA LEU A 12 11.17 11.87 -2.31
C LEU A 12 12.60 11.71 -2.85
N ARG A 13 12.85 12.15 -4.09
CA ARG A 13 14.19 12.11 -4.71
C ARG A 13 15.21 12.91 -3.90
N ALA A 14 14.84 14.10 -3.44
CA ALA A 14 15.71 14.94 -2.63
C ALA A 14 16.09 14.26 -1.30
N GLN A 15 15.14 13.65 -0.60
CA GLN A 15 15.39 12.95 0.67
C GLN A 15 16.27 11.70 0.51
N LEU A 16 16.05 10.93 -0.57
CA LEU A 16 16.91 9.79 -0.89
C LEU A 16 18.35 10.22 -1.20
N SER A 17 18.51 11.35 -1.91
CA SER A 17 19.83 11.88 -2.25
C SER A 17 20.62 12.43 -1.06
N SER A 18 19.92 12.91 -0.01
CA SER A 18 20.54 13.49 1.18
C SER A 18 20.84 12.48 2.29
N GLN A 19 20.57 11.18 2.08
CA GLN A 19 20.62 10.12 3.11
C GLN A 19 19.76 10.41 4.36
N GLN A 20 18.83 11.37 4.28
CA GLN A 20 17.84 11.63 5.33
C GLN A 20 16.63 10.71 5.09
N SER A 21 16.73 9.46 5.53
CA SER A 21 15.69 8.45 5.27
C SER A 21 14.60 8.40 6.35
N ASP A 22 13.92 9.52 6.61
CA ASP A 22 12.71 9.56 7.46
C ASP A 22 11.49 8.89 6.77
N LEU A 23 11.61 8.56 5.49
CA LEU A 23 10.59 7.89 4.68
C LEU A 23 10.15 6.53 5.26
N LEU A 24 11.10 5.77 5.82
CA LEU A 24 10.77 4.52 6.51
C LEU A 24 9.92 4.81 7.74
N ALA A 25 10.28 5.82 8.53
CA ALA A 25 9.48 6.25 9.68
C ALA A 25 8.07 6.73 9.27
N MET A 26 7.94 7.38 8.10
CA MET A 26 6.64 7.77 7.55
C MET A 26 5.79 6.55 7.20
N THR A 27 6.34 5.56 6.48
CA THR A 27 5.61 4.34 6.12
C THR A 27 5.21 3.48 7.33
N HIS A 28 5.99 3.51 8.42
CA HIS A 28 5.62 2.87 9.69
C HIS A 28 4.38 3.50 10.35
N ARG A 29 4.09 4.78 10.07
CA ARG A 29 2.89 5.48 10.58
C ARG A 29 1.66 5.27 9.69
N GLY A 30 1.84 4.69 8.50
CA GLY A 30 0.77 4.42 7.54
C GLY A 30 1.27 4.51 6.09
N PRO A 31 0.44 4.11 5.11
CA PRO A 31 0.76 4.31 3.70
C PRO A 31 1.09 5.78 3.38
N VAL A 32 2.00 6.00 2.44
CA VAL A 32 2.36 7.34 1.96
C VAL A 32 2.02 7.45 0.48
N THR A 33 1.17 8.40 0.13
CA THR A 33 0.80 8.67 -1.28
C THR A 33 1.90 9.47 -1.96
N LEU A 34 2.34 9.00 -3.12
CA LEU A 34 3.27 9.70 -3.99
C LEU A 34 2.50 10.50 -5.04
N ILE A 35 2.84 11.77 -5.19
CA ILE A 35 2.27 12.64 -6.22
C ILE A 35 3.34 13.17 -7.19
N GLU A 36 2.97 13.30 -8.45
CA GLU A 36 3.75 13.98 -9.49
C GLU A 36 2.79 14.80 -10.33
N GLU A 37 3.08 16.10 -10.52
CA GLU A 37 2.25 17.01 -11.31
C GLU A 37 0.75 16.96 -10.92
N GLU A 38 0.48 16.99 -9.61
CA GLU A 38 -0.87 16.92 -9.01
C GLU A 38 -1.63 15.60 -9.26
N ARG A 39 -0.98 14.59 -9.83
CA ARG A 39 -1.54 13.25 -10.04
C ARG A 39 -0.94 12.26 -9.05
N ILE A 40 -1.73 11.27 -8.67
CA ILE A 40 -1.25 10.14 -7.88
C ILE A 40 -0.32 9.31 -8.77
N ALA A 41 0.94 9.23 -8.38
CA ALA A 41 1.96 8.44 -9.05
C ALA A 41 2.11 7.04 -8.42
N GLY A 42 1.79 6.88 -7.13
CA GLY A 42 1.87 5.60 -6.45
C GLY A 42 1.64 5.70 -4.94
N VAL A 43 1.87 4.59 -4.23
CA VAL A 43 1.80 4.52 -2.77
C VAL A 43 3.02 3.77 -2.26
N LEU A 44 3.71 4.36 -1.28
CA LEU A 44 4.76 3.69 -0.52
C LEU A 44 4.14 2.97 0.68
N LEU A 45 4.59 1.74 0.86
CA LEU A 45 4.20 0.86 1.96
C LEU A 45 5.46 0.32 2.62
N SER A 46 5.38 0.09 3.93
CA SER A 46 6.35 -0.77 4.60
C SER A 46 6.18 -2.23 4.16
N PRO A 47 7.24 -3.05 4.24
CA PRO A 47 7.14 -4.49 3.90
C PRO A 47 6.00 -5.20 4.66
N ALA A 48 5.84 -4.91 5.95
CA ALA A 48 4.79 -5.50 6.77
C ALA A 48 3.37 -5.14 6.29
N GLN A 49 3.16 -3.91 5.83
CA GLN A 49 1.87 -3.49 5.25
C GLN A 49 1.58 -4.21 3.94
N TRP A 50 2.59 -4.36 3.07
CA TRP A 50 2.46 -5.12 1.83
C TRP A 50 2.09 -6.58 2.10
N ASP A 51 2.80 -7.23 3.02
CA ASP A 51 2.54 -8.61 3.40
C ASP A 51 1.13 -8.80 3.98
N ALA A 52 0.65 -7.85 4.79
CA ALA A 52 -0.70 -7.88 5.34
C ALA A 52 -1.77 -7.78 4.24
N ILE A 53 -1.58 -6.90 3.25
CA ILE A 53 -2.46 -6.78 2.09
C ILE A 53 -2.46 -8.09 1.29
N ALA A 54 -1.28 -8.63 0.98
CA ALA A 54 -1.14 -9.86 0.21
C ALA A 54 -1.84 -11.06 0.89
N LYS A 55 -1.67 -11.19 2.22
CA LYS A 55 -2.36 -12.23 3.02
C LYS A 55 -3.88 -12.07 2.97
N THR A 56 -4.37 -10.84 3.12
CA THR A 56 -5.81 -10.54 3.09
C THR A 56 -6.40 -10.87 1.72
N LEU A 57 -5.72 -10.49 0.64
CA LEU A 57 -6.16 -10.79 -0.73
C LEU A 57 -6.21 -12.28 -0.99
N ARG A 58 -5.21 -13.04 -0.53
CA ARG A 58 -5.19 -14.50 -0.66
C ARG A 58 -6.36 -15.16 0.06
N ALA A 59 -6.60 -14.79 1.31
CA ALA A 59 -7.72 -15.32 2.08
C ALA A 59 -9.08 -15.00 1.43
N ALA A 60 -9.23 -13.81 0.84
CA ALA A 60 -10.44 -13.43 0.10
C ALA A 60 -10.63 -14.27 -1.17
N GLN A 61 -9.56 -14.55 -1.91
CA GLN A 61 -9.59 -15.43 -3.09
C GLN A 61 -9.98 -16.87 -2.73
N GLU A 62 -9.40 -17.41 -1.66
CA GLU A 62 -9.74 -18.75 -1.16
C GLU A 62 -11.21 -18.84 -0.74
N CYS A 63 -11.72 -17.81 -0.06
CA CYS A 63 -13.12 -17.73 0.33
C CYS A 63 -14.06 -17.68 -0.89
N LEU A 64 -13.70 -16.89 -1.92
CA LEU A 64 -14.47 -16.83 -3.17
C LEU A 64 -14.50 -18.19 -3.88
N ALA A 65 -13.35 -18.86 -4.00
CA ALA A 65 -13.27 -20.18 -4.62
C ALA A 65 -14.12 -21.23 -3.87
N ALA A 66 -14.11 -21.20 -2.53
CA ALA A 66 -14.94 -22.08 -1.71
C ALA A 66 -16.45 -21.81 -1.90
N ALA A 67 -16.85 -20.54 -1.99
CA ALA A 67 -18.23 -20.16 -2.24
C ALA A 67 -18.70 -20.62 -3.64
N GLU A 68 -17.86 -20.48 -4.66
CA GLU A 68 -18.15 -20.96 -6.02
C GLU A 68 -18.25 -22.48 -6.10
N ALA A 69 -17.35 -23.21 -5.42
CA ALA A 69 -17.41 -24.66 -5.35
C ALA A 69 -18.71 -25.14 -4.67
N SER A 70 -19.09 -24.51 -3.56
CA SER A 70 -20.34 -24.80 -2.86
C SER A 70 -21.56 -24.53 -3.72
N LYS A 71 -21.56 -23.44 -4.49
CA LYS A 71 -22.65 -23.12 -5.42
C LYS A 71 -22.84 -24.18 -6.50
N ARG A 72 -21.74 -24.69 -7.08
CA ARG A 72 -21.79 -25.74 -8.13
C ARG A 72 -22.34 -27.07 -7.62
N GLN A 73 -22.16 -27.38 -6.34
CA GLN A 73 -22.69 -28.62 -5.74
C GLN A 73 -24.19 -28.57 -5.47
N LEU A 74 -24.81 -27.38 -5.51
CA LEU A 74 -26.24 -27.16 -5.29
C LEU A 74 -27.03 -27.00 -6.60
N GLN A 75 -26.37 -27.09 -7.76
CA GLN A 75 -26.97 -27.05 -9.10
C GLN A 75 -27.02 -28.46 -9.69
#